data_AF-A0A947WEE3-F1
#
_entry.id   AF-A0A947WEE3-F1
#
_cell.length_a   1.000
_cell.length_b   1.000
_cell.length_c   1.000
_cell.angle_alpha   90.00
_cell.angle_beta   90.00
_cell.angle_gamma   90.00
#
_symmetry.space_group_name_H-M   'P 1'
#
loop_
_entity.id
_entity.type
_entity.pdbx_description
1 polymer ?
#
loop_
_entity_poly.entity_id
_entity_poly.type
_entity_poly.pdbx_seq_one_letter_code
_entity_poly.pdbx_strand_id
1 'polypeptide(L)'
;MESDRDTLRPRLLDRIRHTIRTRHYSRRTERAYVDWVRRFVRFHGLRHPEEMGAEEVTAFLTHLAVRRRVSASTQNQALSALLFLYRHVLEIELPWLDGLVRAKRPQRLPTVLSKAEVGLLLGQLHGPPRLVAALLYGLLFRAVSQTLAAIARDPRHLGAEIGFLAVLHTWGQNLHHHPHVHCVVPGGGLSLDGQQWVASRKRYFLPVPVLRRFFRGCFLRFLQQARQQQKLEFHGEQAALAEPERWQSLLATLRAKPWVVYAKPLFGGPRQVLRYLARYTHRVAISNRRILSIDNATVRFQWKDYRHDNQQRVMTLAADEFIRRFLLHVLPKGFQRIRQYGLLANRAKTEKLARCRRLLAGRDSQGEACGNGAVQDGNLDTARWTRCPVCRQGRLLRVGDIAAVVTARSPPCSVARNKSHRRAA
;
A
#
# COMPACT_ATOMS: atom_id res chain seq x y z
N MET A 1 -18.61 46.95 44.63
CA MET A 1 -18.51 45.48 44.74
C MET A 1 -18.49 44.91 43.33
N GLU A 2 -17.41 45.17 42.58
CA GLU A 2 -17.43 45.01 41.12
C GLU A 2 -16.05 44.57 40.64
N SER A 3 -15.71 43.31 40.90
CA SER A 3 -14.48 42.68 40.40
C SER A 3 -14.59 41.15 40.40
N ASP A 4 -15.54 40.56 39.65
CA ASP A 4 -15.46 39.11 39.39
C ASP A 4 -16.23 38.65 38.14
N ARG A 5 -15.93 39.24 36.97
CA ARG A 5 -16.45 38.77 35.66
C ARG A 5 -15.37 38.38 34.65
N ASP A 6 -14.12 38.17 35.08
CA ASP A 6 -13.01 37.86 34.18
C ASP A 6 -12.62 36.37 34.11
N THR A 7 -13.40 35.47 34.74
CA THR A 7 -13.05 34.06 34.94
C THR A 7 -13.75 33.04 34.03
N LEU A 8 -14.40 33.43 32.92
CA LEU A 8 -15.15 32.47 32.09
C LEU A 8 -14.84 32.45 30.58
N ARG A 9 -13.83 33.19 30.09
CA ARG A 9 -13.37 33.05 28.69
C ARG A 9 -12.18 32.08 28.60
N PRO A 10 -12.34 30.88 27.98
CA PRO A 10 -11.23 29.95 27.85
C PRO A 10 -10.09 30.57 27.03
N ARG A 11 -8.85 30.46 27.54
CA ARG A 11 -7.65 30.98 26.88
C ARG A 11 -7.57 30.46 25.44
N LEU A 12 -7.06 31.27 24.51
CA LEU A 12 -7.00 30.95 23.08
C LEU A 12 -6.41 29.56 22.79
N LEU A 13 -5.31 29.20 23.46
CA LEU A 13 -4.67 27.90 23.26
C LEU A 13 -5.55 26.73 23.74
N ASP A 14 -6.38 26.95 24.75
CA ASP A 14 -7.32 25.94 25.26
C ASP A 14 -8.53 25.80 24.34
N ARG A 15 -9.01 26.91 23.75
CA ARG A 15 -10.00 26.88 22.65
C ARG A 15 -9.48 26.07 21.45
N ILE A 16 -8.22 26.27 21.05
CA ILE A 16 -7.59 25.49 19.96
C ILE A 16 -7.54 24.00 20.32
N ARG A 17 -7.05 23.66 21.51
CA ARG A 17 -6.94 22.26 21.96
C ARG A 17 -8.30 21.58 22.01
N HIS A 18 -9.30 22.26 22.57
CA HIS A 18 -10.67 21.75 22.64
C HIS A 18 -11.21 21.47 21.23
N THR A 19 -11.15 22.46 20.33
CA THR A 19 -11.64 22.33 18.94
C THR A 19 -10.96 21.21 18.18
N ILE A 20 -9.64 21.05 18.32
CA ILE A 20 -8.87 19.96 17.69
C ILE A 20 -9.33 18.59 18.22
N ARG A 21 -9.57 18.48 19.52
CA ARG A 21 -10.00 17.23 20.17
C ARG A 21 -11.43 16.85 19.78
N THR A 22 -12.35 17.81 19.77
CA THR A 22 -13.76 17.60 19.39
C THR A 22 -13.89 17.17 17.93
N ARG A 23 -13.00 17.66 17.06
CA ARG A 23 -12.92 17.23 15.65
C ARG A 23 -12.08 15.96 15.43
N HIS A 24 -11.72 15.24 16.50
CA HIS A 24 -10.97 13.98 16.48
C HIS A 24 -9.62 14.04 15.73
N TYR A 25 -8.96 15.20 15.73
CA TYR A 25 -7.60 15.29 15.20
C TYR A 25 -6.59 14.65 16.16
N SER A 26 -5.48 14.18 15.61
CA SER A 26 -4.42 13.55 16.41
C SER A 26 -3.77 14.52 17.41
N ARG A 27 -3.31 14.02 18.56
CA ARG A 27 -2.48 14.78 19.53
C ARG A 27 -1.25 15.45 18.89
N ARG A 28 -0.74 14.87 17.80
CA ARG A 28 0.36 15.45 17.01
C ARG A 28 -0.06 16.72 16.27
N THR A 29 -1.28 16.73 15.70
CA THR A 29 -1.85 17.92 15.05
C THR A 29 -2.08 19.02 16.09
N GLU A 30 -2.57 18.64 17.29
CA GLU A 30 -2.73 19.57 18.43
C GLU A 30 -1.43 20.31 18.75
N ARG A 31 -0.33 19.58 19.01
CA ARG A 31 0.97 20.19 19.33
C ARG A 31 1.48 21.07 18.19
N ALA A 32 1.40 20.58 16.95
CA ALA A 32 1.88 21.33 15.79
C ALA A 32 1.09 22.63 15.59
N TYR A 33 -0.24 22.61 15.71
CA TYR A 33 -1.06 23.79 15.49
C TYR A 33 -0.89 24.81 16.62
N VAL A 34 -0.86 24.35 17.87
CA VAL A 34 -0.58 25.22 19.03
C VAL A 34 0.78 25.90 18.88
N ASP A 35 1.82 25.17 18.46
CA ASP A 35 3.16 25.76 18.29
C ASP A 35 3.22 26.75 17.13
N TRP A 36 2.52 26.51 16.02
CA TRP A 36 2.46 27.45 14.91
C TRP A 36 1.69 28.72 15.28
N VAL A 37 0.58 28.61 15.99
CA VAL A 37 -0.20 29.76 16.46
C VAL A 37 0.61 30.58 17.48
N ARG A 38 1.34 29.93 18.40
CA ARG A 38 2.28 30.64 19.31
C ARG A 38 3.34 31.42 18.56
N ARG A 39 3.94 30.83 17.51
CA ARG A 39 4.96 31.50 16.69
C ARG A 39 4.40 32.69 15.93
N PHE A 40 3.17 32.55 15.44
CA PHE A 40 2.45 33.63 14.76
C PHE A 40 2.17 34.81 15.70
N VAL A 41 1.59 34.55 16.88
CA VAL A 41 1.32 35.56 17.91
C VAL A 41 2.60 36.26 18.37
N ARG A 42 3.69 35.51 18.59
CA ARG A 42 4.98 36.10 18.97
C ARG A 42 5.60 36.94 17.86
N PHE A 43 5.44 36.55 16.60
CA PHE A 43 5.95 37.31 15.46
C PHE A 43 5.29 38.70 15.37
N HIS A 44 4.02 38.80 15.76
CA HIS A 44 3.24 40.04 15.79
C HIS A 44 3.20 40.71 17.16
N GLY A 45 4.22 40.53 17.99
CA GLY A 45 4.35 41.27 19.25
C GLY A 45 3.28 40.94 20.30
N LEU A 46 2.77 39.70 20.31
CA LEU A 46 1.70 39.24 21.21
C LEU A 46 0.32 39.86 20.97
N ARG A 47 0.10 40.51 19.81
CA ARG A 47 -1.24 40.94 19.36
C ARG A 47 -2.21 39.75 19.29
N HIS A 48 -3.48 39.99 19.63
CA HIS A 48 -4.47 38.92 19.65
C HIS A 48 -4.88 38.55 18.21
N PRO A 49 -4.98 37.26 17.83
CA PRO A 49 -5.33 36.87 16.47
C PRO A 49 -6.69 37.33 15.93
N GLU A 50 -7.62 37.73 16.80
CA GLU A 50 -8.89 38.35 16.37
C GLU A 50 -8.68 39.78 15.80
N GLU A 51 -7.58 40.45 16.17
CA GLU A 51 -7.19 41.78 15.68
C GLU A 51 -6.28 41.71 14.44
N MET A 52 -6.06 40.51 13.90
CA MET A 52 -5.11 40.24 12.83
C MET A 52 -5.81 39.52 11.69
N GLY A 53 -5.45 39.87 10.46
CA GLY A 53 -6.12 39.38 9.26
C GLY A 53 -5.16 38.91 8.19
N ALA A 54 -5.48 39.25 6.95
CA ALA A 54 -4.76 38.77 5.77
C ALA A 54 -3.31 39.17 5.71
N GLU A 55 -3.08 40.43 6.05
CA GLU A 55 -1.78 41.06 5.96
C GLU A 55 -0.82 40.42 6.95
N GLU A 56 -1.27 40.22 8.20
CA GLU A 56 -0.47 39.57 9.24
C GLU A 56 -0.15 38.11 8.93
N VAL A 57 -1.12 37.35 8.41
CA VAL A 57 -0.90 35.97 7.99
C VAL A 57 0.10 35.91 6.85
N THR A 58 -0.02 36.80 5.86
CA THR A 58 0.89 36.86 4.70
C THR A 58 2.29 37.29 5.10
N ALA A 59 2.41 38.30 5.96
CA ALA A 59 3.68 38.78 6.51
C ALA A 59 4.41 37.67 7.27
N PHE A 60 3.69 36.92 8.11
CA PHE A 60 4.27 35.79 8.84
C PHE A 60 4.73 34.66 7.91
N LEU A 61 3.90 34.26 6.94
CA LEU A 61 4.28 33.20 5.99
C LEU A 61 5.44 33.62 5.09
N THR A 62 5.54 34.91 4.75
CA THR A 62 6.66 35.49 3.99
C THR A 62 7.93 35.53 4.84
N HIS A 63 7.84 35.93 6.11
CA HIS A 63 8.96 35.87 7.04
C HIS A 63 9.50 34.44 7.17
N LEU A 64 8.61 33.44 7.28
CA LEU A 64 8.99 32.04 7.32
C LEU A 64 9.74 31.60 6.05
N ALA A 65 9.27 32.01 4.87
CA ALA A 65 9.88 31.64 3.60
C ALA A 65 11.22 32.36 3.34
N VAL A 66 11.28 33.67 3.54
CA VAL A 66 12.42 34.50 3.13
C VAL A 66 13.47 34.62 4.23
N ARG A 67 13.06 34.96 5.46
CA ARG A 67 14.01 35.22 6.57
C ARG A 67 14.39 33.94 7.29
N ARG A 68 13.45 33.03 7.56
CA ARG A 68 13.71 31.76 8.24
C ARG A 68 14.04 30.61 7.28
N ARG A 69 13.92 30.82 5.97
CA ARG A 69 14.23 29.85 4.90
C ARG A 69 13.60 28.46 5.15
N VAL A 70 12.38 28.41 5.69
CA VAL A 70 11.74 27.13 6.02
C VAL A 70 11.28 26.41 4.75
N SER A 71 11.24 25.07 4.79
CA SER A 71 10.77 24.28 3.66
C SER A 71 9.31 24.61 3.29
N ALA A 72 8.94 24.41 2.02
CA ALA A 72 7.55 24.54 1.56
C ALA A 72 6.56 23.67 2.37
N SER A 73 6.99 22.49 2.85
CA SER A 73 6.13 21.65 3.70
C SER A 73 5.92 22.25 5.09
N THR A 74 6.93 22.93 5.62
CA THR A 74 6.90 23.61 6.92
C THR A 74 5.98 24.83 6.84
N GLN A 75 6.11 25.63 5.78
CA GLN A 75 5.23 26.79 5.53
C GLN A 75 3.77 26.35 5.33
N ASN A 76 3.52 25.28 4.58
CA ASN A 76 2.15 24.74 4.41
C ASN A 76 1.54 24.23 5.72
N GLN A 77 2.35 23.71 6.64
CA GLN A 77 1.88 23.30 7.96
C GLN A 77 1.52 24.51 8.83
N ALA A 78 2.33 25.58 8.77
CA ALA A 78 2.03 26.85 9.42
C ALA A 78 0.73 27.46 8.87
N LEU A 79 0.58 27.54 7.54
CA LEU A 79 -0.64 28.00 6.89
C LEU A 79 -1.85 27.17 7.34
N SER A 80 -1.76 25.83 7.31
CA SER A 80 -2.88 24.97 7.75
C SER A 80 -3.29 25.21 9.21
N ALA A 81 -2.34 25.49 10.09
CA ALA A 81 -2.61 25.80 11.49
C ALA A 81 -3.34 27.15 11.64
N LEU A 82 -2.93 28.17 10.87
CA LEU A 82 -3.58 29.49 10.87
C LEU A 82 -4.98 29.41 10.26
N LEU A 83 -5.15 28.69 9.15
CA LEU A 83 -6.47 28.47 8.57
C LEU A 83 -7.42 27.74 9.53
N PHE A 84 -6.90 26.77 10.27
CA PHE A 84 -7.66 26.11 11.32
C PHE A 84 -8.04 27.07 12.46
N LEU A 85 -7.11 27.91 12.89
CA LEU A 85 -7.35 28.93 13.92
C LEU A 85 -8.52 29.85 13.51
N TYR A 86 -8.41 30.51 12.36
CA TYR A 86 -9.41 31.48 11.93
C TYR A 86 -10.76 30.83 11.63
N ARG A 87 -10.76 29.73 10.87
CA ARG A 87 -12.01 29.09 10.42
C ARG A 87 -12.76 28.32 11.51
N HIS A 88 -12.04 27.68 12.42
CA HIS A 88 -12.65 26.70 13.33
C HIS A 88 -12.57 27.08 14.80
N VAL A 89 -11.71 28.03 15.18
CA VAL A 89 -11.55 28.46 16.57
C VAL A 89 -12.09 29.87 16.77
N LEU A 90 -11.79 30.78 15.85
CA LEU A 90 -12.26 32.16 15.88
C LEU A 90 -13.57 32.36 15.09
N GLU A 91 -13.92 31.40 14.23
CA GLU A 91 -15.11 31.45 13.37
C GLU A 91 -15.16 32.70 12.48
N ILE A 92 -13.98 33.23 12.14
CA ILE A 92 -13.80 34.36 11.23
C ILE A 92 -13.65 33.80 9.81
N GLU A 93 -14.57 34.19 8.93
CA GLU A 93 -14.41 33.93 7.50
C GLU A 93 -13.31 34.82 6.92
N LEU A 94 -12.41 34.22 6.13
CA LEU A 94 -11.32 34.92 5.47
C LEU A 94 -11.52 34.79 3.95
N PRO A 95 -12.27 35.68 3.27
CA PRO A 95 -12.67 35.52 1.86
C PRO A 95 -11.50 35.50 0.86
N TRP A 96 -10.35 36.06 1.22
CA TRP A 96 -9.15 36.20 0.39
C TRP A 96 -8.24 34.94 0.36
N LEU A 97 -8.68 33.86 1.01
CA LEU A 97 -7.97 32.57 1.16
C LEU A 97 -7.56 31.92 -0.17
N ASP A 98 -8.30 32.18 -1.24
CA ASP A 98 -8.07 31.60 -2.57
C ASP A 98 -6.91 32.26 -3.33
N GLY A 99 -6.48 33.47 -2.92
CA GLY A 99 -5.37 34.21 -3.51
C GLY A 99 -3.99 33.89 -2.91
N LEU A 100 -3.92 33.15 -1.79
CA LEU A 100 -2.66 32.80 -1.14
C LEU A 100 -1.84 31.85 -2.02
N VAL A 101 -0.74 32.35 -2.59
CA VAL A 101 0.23 31.57 -3.36
C VAL A 101 0.87 30.53 -2.44
N ARG A 102 0.34 29.30 -2.48
CA ARG A 102 0.94 28.17 -1.76
C ARG A 102 2.33 27.90 -2.33
N ALA A 103 3.32 27.75 -1.46
CA ALA A 103 4.64 27.30 -1.90
C ALA A 103 4.50 25.99 -2.68
N LYS A 104 4.94 26.03 -3.95
CA LYS A 104 4.98 24.87 -4.82
C LYS A 104 5.75 23.77 -4.10
N ARG A 105 5.10 22.63 -3.92
CA ARG A 105 5.76 21.43 -3.42
C ARG A 105 6.89 21.11 -4.41
N PRO A 106 8.17 21.03 -4.00
CA PRO A 106 9.20 20.56 -4.89
C PRO A 106 8.80 19.15 -5.32
N GLN A 107 8.57 18.96 -6.62
CA GLN A 107 8.48 17.62 -7.18
C GLN A 107 9.89 17.06 -7.14
N ARG A 108 10.23 16.33 -6.06
CA ARG A 108 11.36 15.42 -6.09
C ARG A 108 11.01 14.37 -7.12
N LEU A 109 11.47 14.56 -8.35
CA LEU A 109 11.47 13.49 -9.34
C LEU A 109 12.25 12.35 -8.69
N PRO A 110 11.61 11.20 -8.43
CA PRO A 110 12.36 10.06 -7.95
C PRO A 110 13.39 9.73 -9.02
N THR A 111 14.67 9.80 -8.67
CA THR A 111 15.70 9.14 -9.46
C THR A 111 15.44 7.66 -9.31
N VAL A 112 14.71 7.10 -10.27
CA VAL A 112 14.43 5.68 -10.35
C VAL A 112 15.51 5.06 -11.22
N LEU A 113 16.02 3.91 -10.79
CA LEU A 113 16.82 3.08 -11.68
C LEU A 113 15.97 2.75 -12.91
N SER A 114 16.55 2.97 -14.09
CA SER A 114 16.02 2.51 -15.35
C SER A 114 15.85 0.98 -15.34
N LYS A 115 15.02 0.45 -16.23
CA LYS A 115 14.87 -1.01 -16.36
C LYS A 115 16.21 -1.71 -16.66
N ALA A 116 17.13 -1.02 -17.32
CA ALA A 116 18.48 -1.53 -17.62
C ALA A 116 19.33 -1.61 -16.35
N GLU A 117 19.38 -0.54 -15.54
CA GLU A 117 20.12 -0.54 -14.27
C GLU A 117 19.55 -1.52 -13.26
N VAL A 118 18.22 -1.65 -13.17
CA VAL A 118 17.58 -2.70 -12.38
C VAL A 118 17.96 -4.08 -12.92
N GLY A 119 18.01 -4.25 -14.24
CA GLY A 119 18.40 -5.50 -14.89
C GLY A 119 19.84 -5.90 -14.59
N LEU A 120 20.78 -4.95 -14.66
CA LEU A 120 22.19 -5.14 -14.30
C LEU A 120 22.32 -5.52 -12.83
N LEU A 121 21.67 -4.75 -11.95
CA LEU A 121 21.72 -4.98 -10.51
C LEU A 121 21.09 -6.32 -10.10
N LEU A 122 19.97 -6.71 -10.69
CA LEU A 122 19.36 -8.03 -10.49
C LEU A 122 20.20 -9.15 -11.10
N GLY A 123 20.92 -8.88 -12.19
CA GLY A 123 21.85 -9.81 -12.83
C GLY A 123 23.05 -10.14 -11.95
N GLN A 124 23.45 -9.21 -11.07
CA GLN A 124 24.50 -9.40 -10.06
C GLN A 124 24.00 -10.08 -8.77
N LEU A 125 22.70 -10.40 -8.65
CA LEU A 125 22.20 -11.15 -7.51
C LEU A 125 22.53 -12.65 -7.65
N HIS A 126 23.52 -13.10 -6.91
CA HIS A 126 23.89 -14.51 -6.76
C HIS A 126 23.42 -15.10 -5.42
N GLY A 127 23.25 -16.42 -5.35
CA GLY A 127 23.02 -17.14 -4.08
C GLY A 127 21.64 -16.94 -3.42
N PRO A 128 21.56 -16.90 -2.07
CA PRO A 128 20.31 -16.93 -1.30
C PRO A 128 19.23 -15.90 -1.69
N PRO A 129 19.53 -14.62 -2.03
CA PRO A 129 18.52 -13.65 -2.42
C PRO A 129 17.74 -14.04 -3.69
N ARG A 130 18.42 -14.65 -4.68
CA ARG A 130 17.79 -15.14 -5.91
C ARG A 130 16.93 -16.37 -5.64
N LEU A 131 17.42 -17.29 -4.81
CA LEU A 131 16.69 -18.50 -4.38
C LEU A 131 15.42 -18.13 -3.59
N VAL A 132 15.53 -17.24 -2.62
CA VAL A 132 14.41 -16.75 -1.80
C VAL A 132 13.38 -16.04 -2.69
N ALA A 133 13.82 -15.19 -3.62
CA ALA A 133 12.91 -14.41 -4.45
C ALA A 133 12.22 -15.23 -5.56
N ALA A 134 12.89 -16.24 -6.13
CA ALA A 134 12.34 -17.05 -7.22
C ALA A 134 11.56 -18.27 -6.70
N LEU A 135 12.08 -18.97 -5.69
CA LEU A 135 11.51 -20.22 -5.21
C LEU A 135 10.54 -19.99 -4.05
N LEU A 136 10.97 -19.37 -2.95
CA LEU A 136 10.15 -19.29 -1.73
C LEU A 136 8.90 -18.43 -1.93
N TYR A 137 8.99 -17.32 -2.67
CA TYR A 137 7.79 -16.55 -3.03
C TYR A 137 6.86 -17.33 -3.96
N GLY A 138 7.41 -18.16 -4.85
CA GLY A 138 6.64 -19.09 -5.67
C GLY A 138 5.89 -20.11 -4.82
N LEU A 139 6.56 -20.73 -3.85
CA LEU A 139 5.96 -21.66 -2.89
C LEU A 139 4.89 -20.98 -2.03
N LEU A 140 5.12 -19.72 -1.63
CA LEU A 140 4.16 -18.91 -0.89
C LEU A 140 2.85 -18.73 -1.67
N PHE A 141 2.94 -18.30 -2.93
CA PHE A 141 1.77 -18.22 -3.80
C PHE A 141 1.08 -19.56 -3.99
N ARG A 142 1.85 -20.63 -4.20
CA ARG A 142 1.31 -21.99 -4.37
C ARG A 142 0.54 -22.44 -3.13
N ALA A 143 1.14 -22.28 -1.95
CA ALA A 143 0.52 -22.61 -0.68
C ALA A 143 -0.76 -21.82 -0.42
N VAL A 144 -0.74 -20.50 -0.65
CA VAL A 144 -1.93 -19.65 -0.54
C VAL A 144 -3.04 -20.11 -1.49
N SER A 145 -2.69 -20.34 -2.75
CA SER A 145 -3.69 -20.72 -3.75
C SER A 145 -4.32 -22.08 -3.49
N GLN A 146 -3.51 -23.08 -3.10
CA GLN A 146 -4.02 -24.40 -2.74
C GLN A 146 -4.87 -24.35 -1.47
N THR A 147 -4.47 -23.54 -0.49
CA THR A 147 -5.25 -23.39 0.75
C THR A 147 -6.61 -22.80 0.48
N LEU A 148 -6.67 -21.65 -0.21
CA LEU A 148 -7.93 -20.98 -0.50
C LEU A 148 -8.83 -21.84 -1.37
N ALA A 149 -8.30 -22.46 -2.44
CA ALA A 149 -9.07 -23.30 -3.33
C ALA A 149 -9.59 -24.58 -2.65
N ALA A 150 -8.75 -25.28 -1.88
CA ALA A 150 -9.15 -26.53 -1.22
C ALA A 150 -10.21 -26.28 -0.13
N ILE A 151 -9.98 -25.29 0.74
CA ILE A 151 -10.90 -24.99 1.84
C ILE A 151 -12.21 -24.40 1.32
N ALA A 152 -12.20 -23.61 0.24
CA ALA A 152 -13.43 -23.12 -0.37
C ALA A 152 -14.25 -24.22 -1.04
N ARG A 153 -13.61 -25.21 -1.67
CA ARG A 153 -14.31 -26.33 -2.31
C ARG A 153 -14.92 -27.32 -1.32
N ASP A 154 -14.43 -27.39 -0.09
CA ASP A 154 -14.98 -28.27 0.95
C ASP A 154 -16.42 -27.84 1.31
N PRO A 155 -17.44 -28.71 1.11
CA PRO A 155 -18.84 -28.40 1.44
C PRO A 155 -19.08 -28.07 2.92
N ARG A 156 -18.23 -28.55 3.83
CA ARG A 156 -18.30 -28.21 5.26
C ARG A 156 -17.97 -26.74 5.52
N HIS A 157 -17.34 -26.07 4.57
CA HIS A 157 -17.00 -24.66 4.62
C HIS A 157 -17.86 -23.85 3.65
N LEU A 158 -17.43 -23.73 2.39
CA LEU A 158 -18.16 -22.96 1.38
C LEU A 158 -18.78 -23.84 0.29
N GLY A 159 -18.14 -24.95 -0.11
CA GLY A 159 -18.64 -25.82 -1.18
C GLY A 159 -18.63 -25.17 -2.57
N ALA A 160 -17.68 -24.26 -2.83
CA ALA A 160 -17.68 -23.46 -4.06
C ALA A 160 -16.29 -23.27 -4.67
N GLU A 161 -16.25 -23.11 -5.99
CA GLU A 161 -15.10 -22.58 -6.71
C GLU A 161 -15.05 -21.06 -6.59
N ILE A 162 -14.01 -20.57 -5.91
CA ILE A 162 -13.76 -19.15 -5.73
C ILE A 162 -12.76 -18.62 -6.76
N GLY A 163 -12.74 -17.31 -6.97
CA GLY A 163 -11.64 -16.61 -7.65
C GLY A 163 -11.01 -15.62 -6.71
N PHE A 164 -9.74 -15.28 -6.88
CA PHE A 164 -9.10 -14.26 -6.04
C PHE A 164 -7.90 -13.61 -6.73
N LEU A 165 -7.63 -12.38 -6.31
CA LEU A 165 -6.43 -11.63 -6.65
C LEU A 165 -5.44 -11.76 -5.50
N ALA A 166 -4.21 -12.19 -5.79
CA ALA A 166 -3.13 -12.31 -4.82
C ALA A 166 -2.00 -11.34 -5.14
N VAL A 167 -1.53 -10.59 -4.14
CA VAL A 167 -0.45 -9.61 -4.27
C VAL A 167 0.65 -9.94 -3.27
N LEU A 168 1.85 -10.19 -3.77
CA LEU A 168 3.04 -10.39 -2.92
C LEU A 168 3.50 -9.05 -2.34
N HIS A 169 3.74 -9.06 -1.03
CA HIS A 169 4.36 -7.99 -0.28
C HIS A 169 5.60 -8.55 0.41
N THR A 170 6.73 -7.83 0.41
CA THR A 170 8.01 -8.37 0.89
C THR A 170 8.68 -7.53 1.98
N TRP A 171 8.06 -6.44 2.44
CA TRP A 171 8.70 -5.50 3.37
C TRP A 171 7.84 -5.12 4.57
N GLY A 172 8.50 -4.80 5.68
CA GLY A 172 7.92 -4.03 6.78
C GLY A 172 8.10 -2.53 6.59
N GLN A 173 7.56 -1.71 7.50
CA GLN A 173 7.82 -0.27 7.47
C GLN A 173 9.32 0.04 7.57
N ASN A 174 10.09 -0.72 8.35
CA ASN A 174 11.54 -0.55 8.51
C ASN A 174 12.40 -1.17 7.38
N LEU A 175 11.78 -1.58 6.26
CA LEU A 175 12.46 -2.25 5.13
C LEU A 175 13.09 -3.60 5.49
N HIS A 176 12.70 -4.21 6.60
CA HIS A 176 13.05 -5.60 6.86
C HIS A 176 12.24 -6.53 5.95
N HIS A 177 12.87 -7.65 5.60
CA HIS A 177 12.24 -8.69 4.82
C HIS A 177 11.06 -9.29 5.57
N HIS A 178 9.86 -9.15 5.01
CA HIS A 178 8.62 -9.61 5.62
C HIS A 178 7.64 -10.12 4.55
N PRO A 179 7.95 -11.28 3.91
CA PRO A 179 7.16 -11.81 2.82
C PRO A 179 5.79 -12.31 3.27
N HIS A 180 4.73 -11.76 2.66
CA HIS A 180 3.35 -12.21 2.84
C HIS A 180 2.52 -11.92 1.59
N VAL A 181 1.34 -12.53 1.49
CA VAL A 181 0.44 -12.35 0.34
C VAL A 181 -0.87 -11.76 0.82
N HIS A 182 -1.25 -10.63 0.22
CA HIS A 182 -2.59 -10.09 0.36
C HIS A 182 -3.51 -10.71 -0.68
N CYS A 183 -4.66 -11.22 -0.25
CA CYS A 183 -5.68 -11.75 -1.14
C CYS A 183 -6.94 -10.90 -1.07
N VAL A 184 -7.54 -10.64 -2.23
CA VAL A 184 -8.90 -10.14 -2.35
C VAL A 184 -9.74 -11.22 -3.01
N VAL A 185 -10.78 -11.62 -2.29
CA VAL A 185 -11.65 -12.75 -2.62
C VAL A 185 -13.09 -12.23 -2.63
N PRO A 186 -13.92 -12.58 -3.63
CA PRO A 186 -15.35 -12.33 -3.58
C PRO A 186 -15.97 -13.00 -2.35
N GLY A 187 -17.07 -12.43 -1.84
CA GLY A 187 -17.84 -13.00 -0.74
C GLY A 187 -18.65 -14.24 -1.13
N GLY A 188 -18.09 -15.13 -1.93
CA GLY A 188 -18.75 -16.31 -2.50
C GLY A 188 -18.00 -16.88 -3.69
N GLY A 189 -18.57 -17.92 -4.30
CA GLY A 189 -18.04 -18.58 -5.49
C GLY A 189 -19.13 -19.28 -6.30
N LEU A 190 -18.75 -19.91 -7.41
CA LEU A 190 -19.64 -20.79 -8.16
C LEU A 190 -19.76 -22.13 -7.43
N SER A 191 -20.95 -22.72 -7.37
CA SER A 191 -21.14 -24.11 -6.92
C SER A 191 -20.24 -25.06 -7.73
N LEU A 192 -20.00 -26.27 -7.23
CA LEU A 192 -19.06 -27.20 -7.87
C LEU A 192 -19.53 -27.67 -9.26
N ASP A 193 -20.84 -27.68 -9.52
CA ASP A 193 -21.47 -27.87 -10.84
C ASP A 193 -21.54 -26.58 -11.69
N GLY A 194 -21.13 -25.45 -11.10
CA GLY A 194 -21.16 -24.11 -11.65
C GLY A 194 -22.54 -23.47 -11.77
N GLN A 195 -23.63 -24.17 -11.44
CA GLN A 195 -24.99 -23.76 -11.76
C GLN A 195 -25.51 -22.62 -10.89
N GLN A 196 -24.91 -22.39 -9.72
CA GLN A 196 -25.39 -21.43 -8.74
C GLN A 196 -24.26 -20.60 -8.15
N TRP A 197 -24.60 -19.40 -7.68
CA TRP A 197 -23.70 -18.62 -6.83
C TRP A 197 -23.89 -19.01 -5.37
N VAL A 198 -22.82 -19.50 -4.74
CA VAL A 198 -22.78 -19.81 -3.32
C VAL A 198 -22.21 -18.62 -2.57
N ALA A 199 -23.06 -17.90 -1.85
CA ALA A 199 -22.66 -16.73 -1.07
C ALA A 199 -22.01 -17.16 0.25
N SER A 200 -21.03 -16.38 0.72
CA SER A 200 -20.43 -16.59 2.04
C SER A 200 -21.39 -16.24 3.18
N ARG A 201 -21.27 -16.95 4.31
CA ARG A 201 -22.14 -16.77 5.50
C ARG A 201 -21.88 -15.43 6.22
N LYS A 202 -22.83 -15.00 7.08
CA LYS A 202 -22.78 -13.75 7.87
C LYS A 202 -21.48 -13.56 8.70
N ARG A 203 -20.81 -14.63 9.16
CA ARG A 203 -19.53 -14.56 9.89
C ARG A 203 -18.26 -14.47 8.99
N TYR A 204 -18.46 -14.15 7.71
CA TYR A 204 -17.49 -13.92 6.61
C TYR A 204 -16.57 -15.09 6.21
N PHE A 205 -16.66 -15.40 4.92
CA PHE A 205 -15.81 -16.24 4.07
C PHE A 205 -15.42 -17.64 4.58
N LEU A 206 -14.18 -17.83 5.07
CA LEU A 206 -13.64 -19.14 5.47
C LEU A 206 -13.03 -19.06 6.88
N PRO A 207 -13.11 -20.12 7.71
CA PRO A 207 -12.61 -20.07 9.07
C PRO A 207 -11.09 -19.84 9.14
N VAL A 208 -10.69 -18.72 9.73
CA VAL A 208 -9.26 -18.35 9.88
C VAL A 208 -8.42 -19.44 10.57
N PRO A 209 -8.87 -20.12 11.64
CA PRO A 209 -8.10 -21.19 12.25
C PRO A 209 -7.79 -22.35 11.29
N VAL A 210 -8.74 -22.70 10.42
CA VAL A 210 -8.59 -23.75 9.40
C VAL A 210 -7.61 -23.32 8.33
N LEU A 211 -7.80 -22.10 7.78
CA LEU A 211 -6.88 -21.52 6.79
C LEU A 211 -5.44 -21.51 7.29
N ARG A 212 -5.22 -21.07 8.53
CA ARG A 212 -3.91 -21.01 9.17
C ARG A 212 -3.23 -22.39 9.21
N ARG A 213 -3.93 -23.41 9.71
CA ARG A 213 -3.39 -24.77 9.86
C ARG A 213 -3.09 -25.40 8.50
N PHE A 214 -4.00 -25.24 7.54
CA PHE A 214 -3.86 -25.81 6.21
C PHE A 214 -2.77 -25.10 5.39
N PHE A 215 -2.69 -23.77 5.47
CA PHE A 215 -1.63 -22.98 4.84
C PHE A 215 -0.24 -23.36 5.34
N ARG A 216 -0.06 -23.46 6.67
CA ARG A 216 1.18 -23.96 7.28
C ARG A 216 1.56 -25.32 6.71
N GLY A 217 0.62 -26.27 6.72
CA GLY A 217 0.85 -27.62 6.19
C GLY A 217 1.25 -27.62 4.72
N CYS A 218 0.54 -26.86 3.87
CA CYS A 218 0.86 -26.72 2.46
C CYS A 218 2.25 -26.14 2.22
N PHE A 219 2.60 -25.05 2.91
CA PHE A 219 3.89 -24.41 2.72
C PHE A 219 5.04 -25.34 3.13
N LEU A 220 4.96 -25.97 4.30
CA LEU A 220 6.01 -26.88 4.78
C LEU A 220 6.15 -28.11 3.90
N ARG A 221 5.05 -28.67 3.39
CA ARG A 221 5.09 -29.77 2.42
C ARG A 221 5.78 -29.33 1.12
N PHE A 222 5.45 -28.16 0.60
CA PHE A 222 6.11 -27.65 -0.62
C PHE A 222 7.57 -27.32 -0.42
N LEU A 223 7.94 -26.83 0.77
CA LEU A 223 9.32 -26.59 1.14
C LEU A 223 10.12 -27.90 1.21
N GLN A 224 9.55 -28.94 1.84
CA GLN A 224 10.14 -30.29 1.86
C GLN A 224 10.32 -30.86 0.45
N GLN A 225 9.29 -30.74 -0.40
CA GLN A 225 9.36 -31.20 -1.79
C GLN A 225 10.46 -30.47 -2.59
N ALA A 226 10.61 -29.17 -2.38
CA ALA A 226 11.68 -28.40 -3.03
C ALA A 226 13.07 -28.87 -2.61
N ARG A 227 13.26 -29.23 -1.33
CA ARG A 227 14.51 -29.86 -0.86
C ARG A 227 14.76 -31.20 -1.54
N GLN A 228 13.76 -32.09 -1.55
CA GLN A 228 13.88 -33.43 -2.16
C GLN A 228 14.20 -33.36 -3.65
N GLN A 229 13.72 -32.32 -4.33
CA GLN A 229 14.02 -32.05 -5.74
C GLN A 229 15.35 -31.29 -5.94
N GLN A 230 16.17 -31.13 -4.90
CA GLN A 230 17.44 -30.41 -4.94
C GLN A 230 17.34 -28.98 -5.49
N LYS A 231 16.19 -28.33 -5.27
CA LYS A 231 15.95 -26.93 -5.68
C LYS A 231 16.38 -25.91 -4.63
N LEU A 232 16.87 -26.38 -3.48
CA LEU A 232 17.34 -25.54 -2.38
C LEU A 232 18.85 -25.69 -2.27
N GLU A 233 19.52 -24.55 -2.27
CA GLU A 233 20.95 -24.46 -1.97
C GLU A 233 21.13 -23.74 -0.63
N PHE A 234 22.10 -24.20 0.15
CA PHE A 234 22.40 -23.68 1.47
C PHE A 234 23.84 -23.16 1.49
N HIS A 235 24.01 -21.91 1.90
CA HIS A 235 25.29 -21.19 1.83
C HIS A 235 25.56 -20.50 3.18
N GLY A 236 26.83 -20.22 3.48
CA GLY A 236 27.25 -19.50 4.69
C GLY A 236 26.71 -20.13 5.98
N GLU A 237 26.16 -19.30 6.89
CA GLU A 237 25.55 -19.74 8.16
C GLU A 237 24.42 -20.76 8.00
N GLN A 238 23.82 -20.86 6.81
CA GLN A 238 22.75 -21.82 6.54
C GLN A 238 23.26 -23.16 6.02
N ALA A 239 24.56 -23.33 5.77
CA ALA A 239 25.14 -24.56 5.19
C ALA A 239 24.76 -25.83 5.97
N ALA A 240 24.71 -25.75 7.31
CA ALA A 240 24.29 -26.85 8.18
C ALA A 240 22.85 -27.34 7.90
N LEU A 241 22.00 -26.53 7.28
CA LEU A 241 20.66 -26.97 6.86
C LEU A 241 20.69 -28.01 5.74
N ALA A 242 21.83 -28.24 5.08
CA ALA A 242 21.99 -29.36 4.15
C ALA A 242 21.89 -30.72 4.88
N GLU A 243 22.26 -30.78 6.16
CA GLU A 243 22.15 -31.99 6.98
C GLU A 243 20.66 -32.38 7.19
N PRO A 244 20.30 -33.67 7.08
CA PRO A 244 18.92 -34.12 7.30
C PRO A 244 18.36 -33.75 8.67
N GLU A 245 19.15 -33.90 9.73
CA GLU A 245 18.74 -33.67 11.12
C GLU A 245 18.43 -32.20 11.39
N ARG A 246 19.36 -31.31 11.03
CA ARG A 246 19.20 -29.85 11.13
C ARG A 246 17.97 -29.36 10.39
N TRP A 247 17.69 -29.95 9.22
CA TRP A 247 16.50 -29.64 8.46
C TRP A 247 15.20 -30.10 9.11
N GLN A 248 15.16 -31.33 9.63
CA GLN A 248 13.99 -31.81 10.34
C GLN A 248 13.72 -30.97 11.60
N SER A 249 14.77 -30.54 12.30
CA SER A 249 14.68 -29.61 13.42
C SER A 249 14.12 -28.24 13.00
N LEU A 250 14.58 -27.70 11.86
CA LEU A 250 13.99 -26.49 11.28
C LEU A 250 12.50 -26.67 10.98
N LEU A 251 12.11 -27.77 10.33
CA LEU A 251 10.70 -28.04 10.02
C LEU A 251 9.85 -28.21 11.27
N ALA A 252 10.34 -28.88 12.31
CA ALA A 252 9.67 -29.01 13.59
C ALA A 252 9.45 -27.63 14.24
N THR A 253 10.48 -26.80 14.25
CA THR A 253 10.41 -25.40 14.73
C THR A 253 9.37 -24.59 13.94
N LEU A 254 9.35 -24.70 12.61
CA LEU A 254 8.38 -23.98 11.78
C LEU A 254 6.95 -24.51 11.96
N ARG A 255 6.76 -25.80 12.25
CA ARG A 255 5.45 -26.37 12.58
C ARG A 255 4.92 -25.83 13.91
N ALA A 256 5.79 -25.72 14.92
CA ALA A 256 5.43 -25.24 16.26
C ALA A 256 5.06 -23.75 16.29
N LYS A 257 5.68 -22.93 15.42
CA LYS A 257 5.38 -21.49 15.35
C LYS A 257 3.89 -21.21 15.07
N PRO A 258 3.30 -20.15 15.66
CA PRO A 258 1.97 -19.70 15.31
C PRO A 258 2.00 -18.95 13.97
N TRP A 259 1.44 -19.57 12.93
CA TRP A 259 1.30 -18.92 11.62
C TRP A 259 0.17 -17.90 11.64
N VAL A 260 0.30 -16.78 10.92
CA VAL A 260 -0.72 -15.73 10.92
C VAL A 260 -1.47 -15.75 9.60
N VAL A 261 -2.79 -15.90 9.68
CA VAL A 261 -3.72 -15.63 8.60
C VAL A 261 -4.77 -14.68 9.15
N TYR A 262 -5.12 -13.66 8.37
CA TYR A 262 -6.14 -12.69 8.75
C TYR A 262 -7.10 -12.51 7.59
N ALA A 263 -8.38 -12.71 7.86
CA ALA A 263 -9.47 -12.49 6.92
C ALA A 263 -10.46 -11.52 7.55
N LYS A 264 -10.87 -10.51 6.79
CA LYS A 264 -11.91 -9.57 7.18
C LYS A 264 -12.77 -9.19 5.99
N PRO A 265 -14.06 -8.88 6.21
CA PRO A 265 -14.86 -8.20 5.21
C PRO A 265 -14.24 -6.83 4.92
N LEU A 266 -14.34 -6.41 3.66
CA LEU A 266 -13.93 -5.08 3.25
C LEU A 266 -15.12 -4.13 3.39
N PHE A 267 -14.93 -3.05 4.16
CA PHE A 267 -15.93 -2.00 4.35
C PHE A 267 -15.70 -0.86 3.34
N GLY A 268 -16.77 -0.20 2.88
CA GLY A 268 -16.71 1.01 2.05
C GLY A 268 -16.73 0.81 0.53
N GLY A 269 -17.29 -0.32 0.07
CA GLY A 269 -17.59 -0.55 -1.35
C GLY A 269 -16.38 -0.76 -2.28
N PRO A 270 -16.62 -0.97 -3.59
CA PRO A 270 -15.59 -1.35 -4.56
C PRO A 270 -14.41 -0.37 -4.66
N ARG A 271 -14.68 0.95 -4.58
CA ARG A 271 -13.64 1.99 -4.63
C ARG A 271 -12.67 1.89 -3.45
N GLN A 272 -13.14 1.53 -2.25
CA GLN A 272 -12.28 1.37 -1.08
C GLN A 272 -11.41 0.11 -1.18
N VAL A 273 -11.93 -0.98 -1.74
CA VAL A 273 -11.17 -2.19 -2.06
C VAL A 273 -10.04 -1.89 -3.06
N LEU A 274 -10.36 -1.17 -4.14
CA LEU A 274 -9.37 -0.74 -5.13
C LEU A 274 -8.31 0.16 -4.50
N ARG A 275 -8.71 1.14 -3.67
CA ARG A 275 -7.77 2.02 -2.97
C ARG A 275 -6.88 1.28 -1.98
N TYR A 276 -7.40 0.25 -1.32
CA TYR A 276 -6.62 -0.63 -0.45
C TYR A 276 -5.58 -1.40 -1.27
N LEU A 277 -5.99 -2.08 -2.34
CA LEU A 277 -5.11 -2.84 -3.22
C LEU A 277 -4.05 -1.97 -3.91
N ALA A 278 -4.42 -0.77 -4.37
CA ALA A 278 -3.53 0.18 -5.06
C ALA A 278 -2.26 0.49 -4.25
N ARG A 279 -2.36 0.47 -2.91
CA ARG A 279 -1.21 0.72 -2.01
C ARG A 279 -0.18 -0.41 -2.08
N TYR A 280 -0.60 -1.63 -2.37
CA TYR A 280 0.28 -2.80 -2.47
C TYR A 280 0.70 -3.09 -3.91
N THR A 281 -0.04 -2.57 -4.90
CA THR A 281 0.28 -2.77 -6.32
C THR A 281 1.12 -1.65 -6.92
N HIS A 282 1.11 -0.42 -6.39
CA HIS A 282 1.88 0.69 -6.99
C HIS A 282 2.99 1.26 -6.13
N ARG A 283 3.00 0.99 -4.81
CA ARG A 283 4.07 1.51 -3.94
C ARG A 283 5.26 0.56 -3.93
N VAL A 284 6.45 1.17 -4.01
CA VAL A 284 7.74 0.52 -3.78
C VAL A 284 7.98 0.40 -2.27
N ALA A 285 9.06 -0.27 -1.88
CA ALA A 285 9.39 -0.59 -0.48
C ALA A 285 9.29 0.61 0.49
N ILE A 286 9.66 1.79 0.01
CA ILE A 286 9.52 3.06 0.72
C ILE A 286 8.94 4.15 -0.19
N SER A 287 8.14 5.05 0.38
CA SER A 287 7.64 6.23 -0.33
C SER A 287 8.55 7.43 -0.09
N ASN A 288 8.77 8.29 -1.09
CA ASN A 288 9.60 9.50 -0.97
C ASN A 288 9.28 10.37 0.24
N ARG A 289 8.01 10.50 0.62
CA ARG A 289 7.60 11.29 1.81
C ARG A 289 8.19 10.77 3.13
N ARG A 290 8.54 9.48 3.21
CA ARG A 290 9.13 8.88 4.39
C ARG A 290 10.63 9.16 4.49
N ILE A 291 11.30 9.45 3.38
CA ILE A 291 12.72 9.78 3.36
C ILE A 291 12.88 11.24 3.80
N LEU A 292 13.59 11.45 4.91
CA LEU A 292 13.81 12.76 5.51
C LEU A 292 15.06 13.42 4.93
N SER A 293 16.18 12.68 4.90
CA SER A 293 17.43 13.13 4.31
C SER A 293 18.20 11.95 3.73
N ILE A 294 19.02 12.26 2.74
CA ILE A 294 20.02 11.39 2.12
C ILE A 294 21.30 12.22 2.10
N ASP A 295 22.37 11.69 2.65
CA ASP A 295 23.73 12.20 2.49
C ASP A 295 24.64 11.06 1.97
N ASN A 296 25.93 11.35 1.75
CA ASN A 296 26.84 10.39 1.14
C ASN A 296 27.12 9.14 2.01
N ALA A 297 26.78 9.18 3.30
CA ALA A 297 27.05 8.08 4.23
C ALA A 297 25.76 7.42 4.74
N THR A 298 24.66 8.18 4.85
CA THR A 298 23.47 7.75 5.58
C THR A 298 22.15 8.15 4.91
N VAL A 299 21.13 7.34 5.20
CA VAL A 299 19.74 7.59 4.82
C VAL A 299 18.88 7.64 6.07
N ARG A 300 18.14 8.75 6.24
CA ARG A 300 17.21 8.94 7.37
C ARG A 300 15.78 8.86 6.89
N PHE A 301 14.96 8.01 7.51
CA PHE A 301 13.56 7.88 7.15
C PHE A 301 12.62 7.59 8.31
N GLN A 302 11.36 8.02 8.16
CA GLN A 302 10.30 7.79 9.14
C GLN A 302 9.71 6.40 9.00
N TRP A 303 9.47 5.71 10.12
CA TRP A 303 8.78 4.43 10.19
C TRP A 303 7.78 4.44 11.37
N LYS A 304 6.81 3.52 11.30
CA LYS A 304 5.80 3.36 12.34
C LYS A 304 6.18 2.21 13.25
N ASP A 305 6.35 2.50 14.52
CA ASP A 305 6.64 1.50 15.54
C ASP A 305 5.34 0.88 16.05
N TYR A 306 5.00 -0.29 15.50
CA TYR A 306 3.80 -1.01 15.89
C TYR A 306 3.89 -1.61 17.31
N ARG A 307 5.10 -1.76 17.86
CA ARG A 307 5.30 -2.27 19.23
C ARG A 307 5.11 -1.18 20.28
N HIS A 308 5.32 0.08 19.91
CA HIS A 308 5.20 1.24 20.80
C HIS A 308 4.07 2.18 20.35
N ASP A 309 2.83 1.72 20.52
CA ASP A 309 1.59 2.50 20.24
C ASP A 309 1.61 3.25 18.90
N ASN A 310 2.07 2.57 17.84
CA ASN A 310 1.97 3.11 16.48
C ASN A 310 2.72 4.45 16.29
N GLN A 311 3.69 4.76 17.15
CA GLN A 311 4.44 6.01 17.12
C GLN A 311 5.28 6.15 15.85
N GLN A 312 5.40 7.38 15.35
CA GLN A 312 6.27 7.67 14.22
C GLN A 312 7.70 7.91 14.74
N ARG A 313 8.61 7.02 14.38
CA ARG A 313 10.03 7.10 14.73
C ARG A 313 10.87 7.36 13.49
N VAL A 314 12.09 7.85 13.70
CA VAL A 314 13.09 8.03 12.63
C VAL A 314 14.12 6.93 12.77
N MET A 315 14.49 6.31 11.65
CA MET A 315 15.63 5.40 11.57
C MET A 315 16.68 6.02 10.67
N THR A 316 17.94 5.89 11.08
CA THR A 316 19.13 6.24 10.30
C THR A 316 19.83 4.94 9.95
N LEU A 317 20.14 4.73 8.67
CA LEU A 317 20.95 3.61 8.20
C LEU A 317 22.14 4.16 7.41
N ALA A 318 23.24 3.40 7.37
CA ALA A 318 24.26 3.61 6.36
C ALA A 318 23.67 3.42 4.95
N ALA A 319 24.20 4.13 3.96
CA ALA A 319 23.65 4.17 2.60
C ALA A 319 23.64 2.78 1.94
N ASP A 320 24.72 2.01 2.12
CA ASP A 320 24.89 0.64 1.65
C ASP A 320 23.86 -0.32 2.30
N GLU A 321 23.65 -0.24 3.62
CA GLU A 321 22.65 -1.06 4.31
C GLU A 321 21.21 -0.66 3.90
N PHE A 322 20.95 0.62 3.65
CA PHE A 322 19.66 1.05 3.09
C PHE A 322 19.43 0.46 1.70
N ILE A 323 20.43 0.53 0.81
CA ILE A 323 20.38 -0.05 -0.53
C ILE A 323 20.17 -1.56 -0.42
N ARG A 324 20.97 -2.27 0.38
CA ARG A 324 20.83 -3.71 0.62
C ARG A 324 19.41 -4.07 1.04
N ARG A 325 18.84 -3.41 2.04
CA ARG A 325 17.44 -3.64 2.48
C ARG A 325 16.43 -3.34 1.39
N PHE A 326 16.58 -2.24 0.67
CA PHE A 326 15.69 -1.88 -0.42
C PHE A 326 15.69 -2.94 -1.54
N LEU A 327 16.88 -3.45 -1.90
CA LEU A 327 17.06 -4.43 -2.96
C LEU A 327 16.45 -5.79 -2.63
N LEU A 328 16.31 -6.17 -1.35
CA LEU A 328 15.56 -7.37 -0.94
C LEU A 328 14.10 -7.40 -1.42
N HIS A 329 13.56 -6.23 -1.80
CA HIS A 329 12.18 -6.08 -2.22
C HIS A 329 12.01 -5.96 -3.73
N VAL A 330 13.12 -5.87 -4.47
CA VAL A 330 13.11 -5.88 -5.94
C VAL A 330 12.96 -7.33 -6.38
N LEU A 331 11.93 -7.59 -7.18
CA LEU A 331 11.61 -8.95 -7.63
C LEU A 331 12.38 -9.26 -8.93
N PRO A 332 12.80 -10.53 -9.15
CA PRO A 332 13.43 -10.94 -10.38
C PRO A 332 12.60 -10.59 -11.61
N LYS A 333 13.28 -10.30 -12.72
CA LYS A 333 12.61 -10.06 -14.01
C LYS A 333 11.69 -11.23 -14.35
N GLY A 334 10.47 -10.92 -14.76
CA GLY A 334 9.45 -11.92 -15.10
C GLY A 334 8.69 -12.52 -13.91
N PHE A 335 9.10 -12.24 -12.66
CA PHE A 335 8.34 -12.71 -11.50
C PHE A 335 7.01 -11.95 -11.39
N GLN A 336 5.90 -12.68 -11.52
CA GLN A 336 4.57 -12.09 -11.44
C GLN A 336 4.18 -11.82 -9.97
N ARG A 337 4.31 -10.56 -9.54
CA ARG A 337 3.94 -10.08 -8.20
C ARG A 337 2.43 -10.12 -7.92
N ILE A 338 1.61 -9.96 -8.95
CA ILE A 338 0.14 -9.92 -8.84
C ILE A 338 -0.42 -11.07 -9.67
N ARG A 339 -1.08 -12.02 -9.02
CA ARG A 339 -1.59 -13.24 -9.66
C ARG A 339 -3.10 -13.33 -9.48
N GLN A 340 -3.76 -13.88 -10.49
CA GLN A 340 -5.21 -14.11 -10.50
C GLN A 340 -5.48 -15.61 -10.54
N TYR A 341 -6.42 -16.06 -9.73
CA TYR A 341 -6.72 -17.48 -9.52
C TYR A 341 -8.22 -17.78 -9.66
N GLY A 342 -8.53 -19.05 -9.93
CA GLY A 342 -9.90 -19.57 -10.00
C GLY A 342 -10.76 -18.81 -11.01
N LEU A 343 -11.89 -18.26 -10.57
CA LEU A 343 -12.80 -17.45 -11.41
C LEU A 343 -12.11 -16.26 -12.08
N LEU A 344 -10.98 -15.77 -11.53
CA LEU A 344 -10.22 -14.66 -12.08
C LEU A 344 -9.03 -15.11 -12.95
N ALA A 345 -8.78 -16.41 -13.10
CA ALA A 345 -7.65 -16.91 -13.88
C ALA A 345 -7.80 -16.55 -15.36
N ASN A 346 -6.75 -15.98 -15.97
CA ASN A 346 -6.79 -15.39 -17.32
C ASN A 346 -7.48 -16.25 -18.39
N ARG A 347 -7.25 -17.57 -18.41
CA ARG A 347 -7.82 -18.48 -19.42
C ARG A 347 -9.33 -18.63 -19.33
N ALA A 348 -9.89 -18.59 -18.13
CA ALA A 348 -11.32 -18.85 -17.88
C ALA A 348 -12.08 -17.62 -17.39
N LYS A 349 -11.39 -16.51 -17.15
CA LYS A 349 -11.94 -15.32 -16.51
C LYS A 349 -13.15 -14.75 -17.24
N THR A 350 -13.09 -14.62 -18.57
CA THR A 350 -14.17 -14.02 -19.36
C THR A 350 -15.46 -14.82 -19.22
N GLU A 351 -15.39 -16.12 -19.46
CA GLU A 351 -16.53 -17.04 -19.37
C GLU A 351 -17.06 -17.15 -17.94
N LYS A 352 -16.19 -17.40 -16.95
CA LYS A 352 -16.60 -17.57 -15.55
C LYS A 352 -17.20 -16.28 -14.98
N LEU A 353 -16.64 -15.11 -15.29
CA LEU A 353 -17.23 -13.84 -14.84
C LEU A 353 -18.57 -13.55 -15.50
N ALA A 354 -18.75 -13.87 -16.79
CA ALA A 354 -20.05 -13.75 -17.44
C ALA A 354 -21.09 -14.65 -16.75
N ARG A 355 -20.73 -15.89 -16.42
CA ARG A 355 -21.58 -16.81 -15.66
C ARG A 355 -21.92 -16.26 -14.27
N CYS A 356 -20.93 -15.79 -13.51
CA CYS A 356 -21.17 -15.18 -12.20
C CYS A 356 -22.14 -14.00 -12.30
N ARG A 357 -21.99 -13.10 -13.28
CA ARG A 357 -22.88 -11.96 -13.47
C ARG A 357 -24.31 -12.38 -13.75
N ARG A 358 -24.54 -13.38 -14.61
CA ARG A 358 -25.88 -13.92 -14.86
C ARG A 358 -26.54 -14.48 -13.59
N LEU A 359 -25.78 -15.25 -12.82
CA LEU A 359 -26.27 -15.87 -11.58
C LEU A 359 -26.50 -14.86 -10.44
N LEU A 360 -25.80 -13.72 -10.47
CA LEU A 360 -25.95 -12.65 -9.49
C LEU A 360 -27.05 -11.65 -9.88
N ALA A 361 -27.28 -11.40 -11.18
CA ALA A 361 -28.31 -10.49 -11.66
C ALA A 361 -29.73 -10.90 -11.22
N GLY A 362 -29.98 -12.19 -10.99
CA GLY A 362 -31.25 -12.70 -10.45
C GLY A 362 -31.40 -12.57 -8.92
N ARG A 363 -30.39 -12.07 -8.19
CA ARG A 363 -30.41 -11.94 -6.71
C ARG A 363 -30.55 -10.51 -6.19
N ASP A 364 -30.40 -9.51 -7.06
CA ASP A 364 -30.52 -8.10 -6.67
C ASP A 364 -31.98 -7.69 -6.34
N SER A 365 -32.95 -8.59 -6.47
CA SER A 365 -34.37 -8.37 -6.15
C SER A 365 -34.80 -8.82 -4.74
N GLN A 366 -33.97 -9.50 -3.92
CA GLN A 366 -34.39 -10.00 -2.60
C GLN A 366 -33.38 -9.85 -1.44
N GLY A 367 -32.35 -9.01 -1.56
CA GLY A 367 -31.40 -8.76 -0.47
C GLY A 367 -31.32 -7.28 -0.14
N GLU A 368 -31.73 -6.90 1.07
CA GLU A 368 -31.56 -5.56 1.63
C GLU A 368 -30.20 -4.97 1.25
N ALA A 369 -30.26 -3.93 0.43
CA ALA A 369 -29.12 -3.17 0.01
C ALA A 369 -28.41 -2.62 1.25
N CYS A 370 -27.24 -3.16 1.56
CA CYS A 370 -26.32 -2.50 2.46
C CYS A 370 -25.77 -1.27 1.73
N GLY A 371 -26.53 -0.17 1.78
CA GLY A 371 -26.15 1.18 1.36
C GLY A 371 -25.60 1.28 -0.06
N ASN A 372 -26.47 1.08 -1.07
CA ASN A 372 -26.21 1.55 -2.43
C ASN A 372 -26.27 3.09 -2.45
N GLY A 373 -25.20 3.74 -2.01
CA GLY A 373 -24.86 5.04 -2.55
C GLY A 373 -24.55 4.81 -4.02
N ALA A 374 -25.53 5.11 -4.90
CA ALA A 374 -25.36 5.10 -6.33
C ALA A 374 -24.03 5.76 -6.64
N VAL A 375 -23.08 4.98 -7.15
CA VAL A 375 -21.86 5.53 -7.73
C VAL A 375 -22.34 6.18 -9.01
N GLN A 376 -22.75 7.46 -8.92
CA GLN A 376 -22.53 8.36 -10.03
C GLN A 376 -21.07 8.12 -10.42
N ASP A 377 -20.85 7.64 -11.64
CA ASP A 377 -19.55 7.70 -12.28
C ASP A 377 -19.16 9.16 -12.24
N GLY A 378 -18.46 9.51 -11.15
CA GLY A 378 -17.89 10.82 -10.94
C GLY A 378 -17.02 11.03 -12.14
N ASN A 379 -17.59 11.79 -13.06
CA ASN A 379 -17.05 12.29 -14.30
C ASN A 379 -15.53 12.27 -14.15
N LEU A 380 -14.86 11.29 -14.79
CA LEU A 380 -13.44 11.40 -15.02
C LEU A 380 -13.34 12.75 -15.72
N ASP A 381 -12.90 13.77 -14.98
CA ASP A 381 -12.97 15.17 -15.36
C ASP A 381 -12.14 15.36 -16.64
N THR A 382 -12.73 15.02 -17.78
CA THR A 382 -12.15 15.04 -19.12
C THR A 382 -11.78 16.47 -19.47
N ALA A 383 -12.41 17.46 -18.83
CA ALA A 383 -12.05 18.86 -18.89
C ALA A 383 -10.64 19.15 -18.32
N ARG A 384 -10.13 18.35 -17.39
CA ARG A 384 -8.76 18.50 -16.85
C ARG A 384 -7.69 17.97 -17.81
N TRP A 385 -7.99 16.90 -18.54
CA TRP A 385 -7.07 16.25 -19.48
C TRP A 385 -7.05 16.90 -20.86
N THR A 386 -8.05 17.74 -21.14
CA THR A 386 -8.16 18.52 -22.38
C THR A 386 -7.61 19.93 -22.25
N ARG A 387 -6.99 20.33 -21.13
CA ARG A 387 -6.32 21.64 -21.02
C ARG A 387 -4.84 21.53 -21.36
N CYS A 388 -4.31 22.51 -22.09
CA CYS A 388 -2.89 22.61 -22.40
C CYS A 388 -2.06 22.60 -21.09
N PRO A 389 -1.11 21.66 -20.93
CA PRO A 389 -0.33 21.54 -19.69
C PRO A 389 0.65 22.70 -19.48
N VAL A 390 0.91 23.48 -20.54
CA VAL A 390 1.84 24.63 -20.53
C VAL A 390 1.11 25.92 -20.15
N CYS A 391 0.15 26.37 -20.96
CA CYS A 391 -0.53 27.67 -20.74
C CYS A 391 -1.79 27.60 -19.88
N ARG A 392 -2.39 26.40 -19.70
CA ARG A 392 -3.63 26.14 -18.94
C ARG A 392 -4.89 26.86 -19.40
N GLN A 393 -4.80 27.68 -20.46
CA GLN A 393 -5.91 28.42 -21.04
C GLN A 393 -6.47 27.74 -22.31
N GLY A 394 -5.61 27.12 -23.13
CA GLY A 394 -6.01 26.42 -24.36
C GLY A 394 -6.55 25.00 -24.13
N ARG A 395 -7.37 24.50 -25.07
CA ARG A 395 -7.80 23.09 -25.11
C ARG A 395 -6.92 22.26 -26.04
N LEU A 396 -6.51 21.07 -25.60
CA LEU A 396 -5.88 20.06 -26.44
C LEU A 396 -6.94 19.51 -27.40
N LEU A 397 -6.64 19.59 -28.70
CA LEU A 397 -7.46 19.01 -29.75
C LEU A 397 -7.01 17.55 -29.96
N ARG A 398 -7.96 16.63 -29.99
CA ARG A 398 -7.69 15.24 -30.38
C ARG A 398 -7.43 15.21 -31.88
N VAL A 399 -6.18 15.01 -32.28
CA VAL A 399 -5.75 14.97 -33.69
C VAL A 399 -5.84 13.57 -34.32
N GLY A 400 -6.06 12.53 -33.52
CA GLY A 400 -6.24 11.16 -34.00
C GLY A 400 -6.08 10.15 -32.88
N ASP A 401 -6.44 8.90 -33.18
CA ASP A 401 -6.15 7.75 -32.33
C ASP A 401 -4.91 7.03 -32.83
N ILE A 402 -4.01 6.72 -31.91
CA ILE A 402 -2.96 5.74 -32.21
C ILE A 402 -3.62 4.37 -32.05
N ALA A 403 -3.86 3.69 -33.17
CA ALA A 403 -4.31 2.31 -33.15
C ALA A 403 -3.34 1.50 -32.26
N ALA A 404 -3.89 0.78 -31.29
CA ALA A 404 -3.08 -0.10 -30.47
C ALA A 404 -2.42 -1.12 -31.40
N VAL A 405 -1.09 -1.05 -31.56
CA VAL A 405 -0.34 -2.09 -32.24
C VAL A 405 -0.45 -3.33 -31.35
N VAL A 406 -1.44 -4.17 -31.64
CA VAL A 406 -1.53 -5.52 -31.12
C VAL A 406 -0.46 -6.33 -31.85
N THR A 407 0.81 -6.13 -31.49
CA THR A 407 1.78 -7.21 -31.68
C THR A 407 1.33 -8.31 -30.74
N ALA A 408 0.61 -9.30 -31.29
CA ALA A 408 0.54 -10.61 -30.67
C ALA A 408 1.99 -10.97 -30.31
N ARG A 409 2.26 -11.16 -29.01
CA ARG A 409 3.57 -11.67 -28.61
C ARG A 409 3.71 -13.02 -29.29
N SER A 410 4.62 -13.13 -30.26
CA SER A 410 4.96 -14.41 -30.85
C SER A 410 5.25 -15.41 -29.72
N PRO A 411 4.74 -16.64 -29.81
CA PRO A 411 5.17 -17.69 -28.88
C PRO A 411 6.70 -17.79 -28.94
N PRO A 412 7.37 -18.07 -27.81
CA PRO A 412 8.83 -18.25 -27.82
C PRO A 412 9.18 -19.31 -28.88
N CYS A 413 10.08 -18.95 -29.81
CA CYS A 413 10.58 -19.88 -30.82
C CYS A 413 10.97 -21.20 -30.15
N SER A 414 10.38 -22.29 -30.62
CA SER A 414 10.82 -23.63 -30.28
C SER A 414 12.23 -23.81 -30.84
N VAL A 415 13.24 -23.53 -30.02
CA VAL A 415 14.59 -24.02 -30.30
C VAL A 415 14.51 -25.53 -30.19
N ALA A 416 14.45 -26.20 -31.33
CA ALA A 416 14.60 -27.64 -31.42
C ALA A 416 15.96 -27.99 -30.79
N ARG A 417 15.93 -28.54 -29.58
CA ARG A 417 17.12 -29.17 -28.99
C ARG A 417 17.36 -30.45 -29.77
N ASN A 418 18.25 -30.34 -30.75
CA ASN A 418 18.84 -31.47 -31.43
C ASN A 418 19.56 -32.33 -30.38
N LYS A 419 18.96 -33.44 -29.97
CA LYS A 419 19.63 -34.47 -29.17
C LYS A 419 20.49 -35.30 -30.13
N SER A 420 21.67 -34.81 -30.47
CA SER A 420 22.70 -35.66 -31.05
C SER A 420 23.36 -36.45 -29.92
N HIS A 421 23.10 -37.75 -29.90
CA HIS A 421 23.86 -38.74 -29.18
C HIS A 421 25.37 -38.56 -29.43
N ARG A 422 26.16 -38.55 -28.35
CA ARG A 422 27.53 -39.07 -28.37
C ARG A 422 27.68 -40.03 -27.19
N ARG A 423 27.63 -41.32 -27.53
CA ARG A 423 28.38 -42.37 -26.83
C ARG A 423 29.84 -42.24 -27.30
N ALA A 424 30.78 -42.41 -26.37
CA ALA A 424 32.01 -43.22 -26.48
C ALA A 424 33.18 -42.61 -25.70
N ALA A 425 33.87 -43.52 -24.99
CA ALA A 425 35.08 -43.40 -24.16
C ALA A 425 34.90 -42.71 -22.81
#